data_AF-A0A3S2AXB2-F1
#
_entry.id   AF-A0A3S2AXB2-F1
#
_cell.length_a   1.000
_cell.length_b   1.000
_cell.length_c   1.000
_cell.angle_alpha   90.00
_cell.angle_beta   90.00
_cell.angle_gamma   90.00
#
_symmetry.space_group_name_H-M   'P 1'
#
loop_
_entity.id
_entity.type
_entity.pdbx_description
1 polymer ?
#
loop_
_entity_poly.entity_id
_entity_poly.type
_entity_poly.pdbx_seq_one_letter_code
_entity_poly.pdbx_strand_id
1 'polypeptide(L)'
;MDQTQRAGHEPAPRSAQRSAHQSAKPTFSELFTPKLVTVWREGYTFADAKADAIAGLTVAIVALPLSMAIAIASGVTPERGLYTSIVGGFIISALGGSRFQIGGPAGAFIVLVAATVARAGIDGLLLATLMAG
;
A
#
# COMPACT_ATOMS: atom_id res chain seq x y z
N MET A 1 -67.29 9.11 36.14
CA MET A 1 -66.56 7.87 35.77
C MET A 1 -65.64 8.27 34.61
N ASP A 2 -64.61 9.08 34.89
CA ASP A 2 -63.27 8.67 35.39
C ASP A 2 -62.46 8.07 34.23
N GLN A 3 -61.64 8.85 33.52
CA GLN A 3 -60.23 9.11 33.86
C GLN A 3 -59.50 7.88 34.43
N THR A 4 -59.01 6.98 33.59
CA THR A 4 -57.81 6.21 33.92
C THR A 4 -57.13 5.66 32.67
N GLN A 5 -55.89 6.11 32.47
CA GLN A 5 -54.78 5.45 31.77
C GLN A 5 -54.87 5.32 30.25
N ARG A 6 -54.23 6.20 29.47
CA ARG A 6 -52.78 6.48 29.31
C ARG A 6 -51.96 5.30 28.76
N ALA A 7 -51.07 5.72 27.85
CA ALA A 7 -49.91 5.04 27.28
C ALA A 7 -50.28 4.08 26.14
N GLY A 8 -49.91 4.33 24.91
CA GLY A 8 -48.63 4.88 24.47
C GLY A 8 -48.05 3.87 23.50
N HIS A 9 -48.43 3.96 22.24
CA HIS A 9 -47.76 3.25 21.16
C HIS A 9 -47.33 4.28 20.12
N GLU A 10 -46.54 5.26 20.57
CA GLU A 10 -45.62 5.94 19.67
C GLU A 10 -44.63 4.89 19.14
N PRO A 11 -44.47 4.74 17.82
CA PRO A 11 -43.37 3.95 17.29
C PRO A 11 -42.08 4.62 17.73
N ALA A 12 -41.28 3.89 18.52
CA ALA A 12 -40.01 4.37 19.04
C ALA A 12 -39.16 5.00 17.91
N PRO A 13 -38.59 6.19 18.11
CA PRO A 13 -37.75 6.83 17.11
C PRO A 13 -36.51 5.96 16.87
N ARG A 14 -36.33 5.49 15.63
CA ARG A 14 -35.10 4.83 15.12
C ARG A 14 -33.92 5.82 15.14
N SER A 15 -33.47 6.16 16.33
CA SER A 15 -32.46 7.18 16.60
C SER A 15 -31.22 6.63 17.30
N ALA A 16 -31.09 5.30 17.42
CA ALA A 16 -29.98 4.64 18.12
C ALA A 16 -28.94 3.98 17.20
N GLN A 17 -28.94 4.25 15.88
CA GLN A 17 -28.00 3.62 14.95
C GLN A 17 -26.99 4.60 14.32
N ARG A 18 -26.84 5.79 14.92
CA ARG A 18 -25.98 6.86 14.40
C ARG A 18 -24.68 7.08 15.18
N SER A 19 -24.19 6.09 15.93
CA SER A 19 -23.04 6.28 16.84
C SER A 19 -21.99 5.17 16.84
N ALA A 20 -21.61 4.62 15.68
CA ALA A 20 -20.41 3.76 15.58
C ALA A 20 -19.49 4.09 14.39
N HIS A 21 -19.53 5.35 13.93
CA HIS A 21 -18.48 5.92 13.09
C HIS A 21 -17.88 7.15 13.79
N GLN A 22 -17.50 7.00 15.06
CA GLN A 22 -16.43 7.84 15.60
C GLN A 22 -15.12 7.35 14.98
N SER A 23 -14.91 7.78 13.74
CA SER A 23 -13.62 7.72 13.07
C SER A 23 -12.69 8.64 13.85
N ALA A 24 -11.98 8.08 14.82
CA ALA A 24 -10.91 8.77 15.52
C ALA A 24 -9.92 9.25 14.45
N LYS A 25 -9.75 10.57 14.33
CA LYS A 25 -8.79 11.15 13.38
C LYS A 25 -7.41 10.60 13.76
N PRO A 26 -6.64 10.00 12.82
CA PRO A 26 -5.32 9.49 13.14
C PRO A 26 -4.46 10.63 13.68
N THR A 27 -3.79 10.39 14.80
CA THR A 27 -2.92 11.38 15.44
C THR A 27 -1.67 11.56 14.58
N PHE A 28 -1.05 12.75 14.54
CA PHE A 28 0.10 13.05 13.68
C PHE A 28 1.27 12.05 13.86
N SER A 29 1.42 11.49 15.06
CA SER A 29 2.39 10.42 15.37
C SER A 29 2.05 9.07 14.75
N GLU A 30 0.76 8.75 14.54
CA GLU A 30 0.30 7.49 13.91
C GLU A 30 0.46 7.52 12.38
N LEU A 31 0.51 8.72 11.79
CA LEU A 31 0.78 8.91 10.36
C LEU A 31 2.25 8.62 9.98
N PHE A 32 3.18 8.78 10.93
CA PHE A 32 4.62 8.58 10.70
C PHE A 32 5.19 7.30 11.32
N THR A 33 4.37 6.50 12.02
CA THR A 33 4.81 5.17 12.44
C THR A 33 4.85 4.22 11.24
N PRO A 34 6.00 3.63 10.89
CA PRO A 34 6.05 2.62 9.83
C PRO A 34 5.12 1.46 10.21
N LYS A 35 4.25 1.06 9.28
CA LYS A 35 3.22 0.04 9.50
C LYS A 35 3.78 -1.29 9.99
N LEU A 36 5.05 -1.58 9.71
CA LEU A 36 5.76 -2.74 10.24
C LEU A 36 5.77 -2.76 11.79
N VAL A 37 5.89 -1.59 12.42
CA VAL A 37 5.89 -1.43 13.89
C VAL A 37 4.47 -1.56 14.46
N THR A 38 3.44 -1.13 13.73
CA THR A 38 2.04 -1.29 14.18
C THR A 38 1.57 -2.73 14.06
N VAL A 39 1.91 -3.42 12.95
CA VAL A 39 1.55 -4.84 12.73
C VAL A 39 2.24 -5.75 13.75
N TRP A 40 3.50 -5.46 14.10
CA TRP A 40 4.17 -6.19 15.17
C TRP A 40 3.52 -5.96 16.54
N ARG A 41 3.06 -4.73 16.83
CA ARG A 41 2.34 -4.41 18.07
C ARG A 41 0.91 -4.97 18.14
N GLU A 42 0.27 -5.22 17.00
CA GLU A 42 -1.10 -5.75 16.91
C GLU A 42 -1.17 -7.29 17.11
N GLY A 43 -0.03 -7.98 17.12
CA GLY A 43 0.02 -9.43 17.33
C GLY A 43 -0.09 -10.21 16.02
N TYR A 44 1.02 -10.28 15.27
CA TYR A 44 1.11 -11.04 14.02
C TYR A 44 0.97 -12.54 14.28
N THR A 45 -0.07 -13.17 13.74
CA THR A 45 -0.34 -14.59 13.98
C THR A 45 0.26 -15.47 12.88
N PHE A 46 0.40 -16.77 13.16
CA PHE A 46 0.84 -17.74 12.15
C PHE A 46 -0.15 -17.86 10.97
N ALA A 47 -1.43 -17.57 11.20
CA ALA A 47 -2.44 -17.55 10.14
C ALA A 47 -2.20 -16.38 9.17
N ASP A 48 -1.81 -15.21 9.69
CA ASP A 48 -1.47 -14.03 8.90
C ASP A 48 -0.19 -14.28 8.08
N ALA A 49 0.84 -14.89 8.68
CA ALA A 49 2.06 -15.30 7.98
C ALA A 49 1.77 -16.23 6.78
N LYS A 50 0.85 -17.19 6.96
CA LYS A 50 0.43 -18.08 5.88
C LYS A 50 -0.32 -17.33 4.78
N ALA A 51 -1.22 -16.41 5.14
CA ALA A 51 -1.96 -15.61 4.18
C ALA A 51 -1.03 -14.70 3.38
N ASP A 52 -0.08 -14.03 4.05
CA ASP A 52 0.92 -13.16 3.44
C ASP A 52 1.87 -13.94 2.52
N ALA A 53 2.26 -15.17 2.90
CA ALA A 53 3.08 -16.01 2.05
C ALA A 53 2.38 -16.41 0.74
N ILE A 54 1.09 -16.75 0.81
CA ILE A 54 0.28 -17.07 -0.38
C ILE A 54 0.11 -15.82 -1.25
N ALA A 55 -0.21 -14.67 -0.65
CA ALA A 55 -0.33 -13.41 -1.37
C ALA A 55 1.00 -12.96 -2.01
N GLY A 56 2.12 -13.11 -1.29
CA GLY A 56 3.45 -12.81 -1.80
C GLY A 56 3.83 -13.71 -2.96
N LEU A 57 3.50 -15.01 -2.90
CA LEU A 57 3.77 -15.95 -3.97
C LEU A 57 2.98 -15.61 -5.25
N THR A 58 1.68 -15.28 -5.13
CA THR A 58 0.88 -14.91 -6.30
C THR A 58 1.40 -13.63 -6.95
N VAL A 59 1.79 -12.64 -6.16
CA VAL A 59 2.42 -11.41 -6.64
C VAL A 59 3.77 -11.70 -7.31
N ALA A 60 4.62 -12.56 -6.71
CA ALA A 60 5.91 -12.91 -7.27
C ALA A 60 5.78 -13.56 -8.66
N ILE A 61 4.82 -14.48 -8.83
CA ILE A 61 4.56 -15.14 -10.13
C ILE A 61 4.24 -14.12 -11.23
N VAL A 62 3.50 -13.05 -10.91
CA VAL A 62 3.17 -11.98 -11.88
C VAL A 62 4.34 -11.01 -12.07
N ALA A 63 5.09 -10.71 -11.01
CA ALA A 63 6.20 -9.76 -11.04
C ALA A 63 7.42 -10.27 -11.84
N LEU A 64 7.71 -11.57 -11.79
CA LEU A 64 8.83 -12.20 -12.50
C LEU A 64 8.81 -11.92 -14.01
N PRO A 65 7.76 -12.28 -14.78
CA PRO A 65 7.71 -12.02 -16.21
C PRO A 65 7.65 -10.52 -16.54
N LEU A 66 6.95 -9.72 -15.72
CA LEU A 66 6.88 -8.27 -15.90
C LEU A 66 8.27 -7.62 -15.82
N SER A 67 9.05 -7.98 -14.79
CA SER A 67 10.40 -7.46 -14.59
C SER A 67 11.36 -7.86 -15.72
N MET A 68 11.26 -9.11 -16.20
CA MET A 68 12.03 -9.58 -17.36
C MET A 68 11.65 -8.82 -18.64
N ALA A 69 10.36 -8.58 -18.88
CA ALA A 69 9.88 -7.83 -20.05
C ALA A 69 10.41 -6.38 -20.03
N ILE A 70 10.39 -5.74 -18.86
CA ILE A 70 10.93 -4.40 -18.63
C ILE A 70 12.44 -4.32 -18.90
N ALA A 71 13.20 -5.31 -18.44
CA ALA A 71 14.64 -5.39 -18.68
C ALA A 71 14.96 -5.49 -20.18
N ILE A 72 14.25 -6.37 -20.89
CA ILE A 72 14.41 -6.53 -22.35
C ILE A 72 14.03 -5.23 -23.07
N ALA A 73 12.92 -4.61 -22.70
CA ALA A 73 12.48 -3.33 -23.27
C ALA A 73 13.48 -2.18 -23.03
N SER A 74 14.26 -2.27 -21.95
CA SER A 74 15.30 -1.28 -21.61
C SER A 74 16.68 -1.60 -22.22
N GLY A 75 16.80 -2.67 -23.02
CA GLY A 75 18.06 -3.07 -23.67
C GLY A 75 19.07 -3.74 -22.74
N VAL A 76 18.64 -4.26 -21.59
CA VAL A 76 19.52 -4.97 -20.63
C VAL A 76 19.13 -6.46 -20.52
N THR A 77 20.01 -7.28 -19.93
CA THR A 77 19.72 -8.71 -19.75
C THR A 77 18.57 -8.93 -18.74
N PRO A 78 17.69 -9.93 -18.96
CA PRO A 78 16.54 -10.21 -18.09
C PRO A 78 16.91 -10.41 -16.61
N GLU A 79 18.08 -10.99 -16.38
CA GLU A 79 18.66 -11.23 -15.05
C GLU A 79 18.78 -9.93 -14.24
N ARG A 80 19.16 -8.82 -14.87
CA ARG A 80 19.30 -7.51 -14.21
C ARG A 80 17.95 -6.96 -13.76
N GLY A 81 16.90 -7.16 -14.56
CA GLY A 81 15.53 -6.81 -14.16
C GLY A 81 15.13 -7.57 -12.91
N LEU A 82 15.33 -8.89 -12.92
CA LEU A 82 15.08 -9.80 -11.80
C LEU A 82 15.75 -9.34 -10.50
N TYR A 83 17.07 -9.10 -10.53
CA TYR A 83 17.80 -8.59 -9.36
C TYR A 83 17.24 -7.27 -8.85
N THR A 84 16.95 -6.34 -9.76
CA THR A 84 16.43 -5.01 -9.40
C THR A 84 15.04 -5.12 -8.75
N SER A 85 14.16 -5.98 -9.28
CA SER A 85 12.83 -6.21 -8.70
C SER A 85 12.87 -6.86 -7.33
N ILE A 86 13.80 -7.80 -7.09
CA ILE A 86 13.93 -8.47 -5.79
C ILE A 86 14.46 -7.48 -4.74
N VAL A 87 15.58 -6.81 -5.02
CA VAL A 87 16.22 -5.90 -4.08
C VAL A 87 15.36 -4.65 -3.85
N GLY A 88 14.87 -4.04 -4.94
CA GLY A 88 14.00 -2.86 -4.85
C GLY A 88 12.68 -3.18 -4.16
N GLY A 89 12.05 -4.32 -4.49
CA GLY A 89 10.83 -4.76 -3.84
C GLY A 89 11.01 -4.98 -2.34
N PHE A 90 12.10 -5.64 -1.94
CA PHE A 90 12.43 -5.85 -0.53
C PHE A 90 12.64 -4.53 0.22
N ILE A 91 13.45 -3.60 -0.33
CA ILE A 91 13.72 -2.31 0.32
C ILE A 91 12.43 -1.49 0.46
N ILE A 92 11.60 -1.42 -0.58
CA ILE A 92 10.33 -0.69 -0.56
C ILE A 92 9.36 -1.31 0.44
N SER A 93 9.23 -2.64 0.48
CA SER A 93 8.36 -3.31 1.45
C SER A 93 8.86 -3.17 2.89
N ALA A 94 10.18 -3.15 3.11
CA ALA A 94 10.77 -2.96 4.44
C ALA A 94 10.61 -1.52 4.97
N LEU A 95 10.74 -0.52 4.10
CA LEU A 95 10.60 0.90 4.43
C LEU A 95 9.17 1.44 4.21
N GLY A 96 8.25 0.56 3.80
CA GLY A 96 6.92 0.90 3.34
C GLY A 96 5.95 1.34 4.43
N GLY A 97 5.00 2.19 4.04
CA GLY A 97 3.97 2.75 4.93
C GLY A 97 2.64 1.99 4.91
N SER A 98 2.50 0.90 4.14
CA SER A 98 1.24 0.16 3.99
C SER A 98 1.43 -1.35 4.09
N ARG A 99 0.46 -2.01 4.73
CA ARG A 99 0.39 -3.47 4.89
C ARG A 99 0.32 -4.26 3.58
N PHE A 100 -0.05 -3.62 2.47
CA PHE A 100 -0.16 -4.25 1.15
C PHE A 100 0.68 -3.54 0.09
N GLN A 101 1.80 -2.92 0.51
CA GLN A 101 2.69 -2.25 -0.44
C GLN A 101 3.57 -3.26 -1.18
N ILE A 102 3.47 -3.24 -2.50
CA ILE A 102 4.29 -4.05 -3.40
C ILE A 102 5.29 -3.11 -4.08
N GLY A 103 6.57 -3.31 -3.80
CA GLY A 103 7.64 -2.62 -4.51
C GLY A 103 8.10 -3.40 -5.73
N GLY A 104 8.29 -2.72 -6.85
CA GLY A 104 8.81 -3.33 -8.07
C GLY A 104 8.92 -2.33 -9.23
N PRO A 105 9.59 -2.70 -10.34
CA PRO A 105 9.72 -1.85 -11.51
C PRO A 105 8.35 -1.60 -12.13
N ALA A 106 7.87 -0.36 -12.06
CA ALA A 106 6.61 0.05 -12.67
C ALA A 106 6.82 0.36 -14.16
N GLY A 107 6.03 -0.27 -15.03
CA GLY A 107 6.13 -0.08 -16.49
C GLY A 107 6.04 1.40 -16.91
N ALA A 108 5.16 2.17 -16.27
CA ALA A 108 5.02 3.60 -16.52
C ALA A 108 6.28 4.40 -16.17
N PHE A 109 7.05 3.95 -15.17
CA PHE A 109 8.22 4.66 -14.68
C PHE A 109 9.40 4.55 -15.64
N ILE A 110 9.52 3.46 -16.39
CA ILE A 110 10.59 3.29 -17.40
C ILE A 110 10.48 4.37 -18.48
N VAL A 111 9.27 4.57 -19.01
CA VAL A 111 8.99 5.58 -20.03
C VAL A 111 9.24 6.98 -19.46
N LEU A 112 8.84 7.22 -18.20
CA LEU A 112 9.08 8.48 -17.51
C LEU A 112 10.58 8.77 -17.36
N VAL A 113 11.37 7.81 -16.88
CA VAL A 113 12.83 7.95 -16.73
C VAL A 113 13.48 8.17 -18.09
N ALA A 114 13.14 7.37 -19.10
CA ALA A 114 13.68 7.51 -20.46
C ALA A 114 13.36 8.91 -21.04
N ALA A 115 12.13 9.38 -20.90
CA ALA A 115 11.71 10.71 -21.35
C ALA A 115 12.40 11.83 -20.57
N THR A 116 12.64 11.64 -19.27
CA THR A 116 13.31 12.64 -18.41
C THR A 116 14.78 12.75 -18.78
N VAL A 117 15.48 11.62 -18.96
CA VAL A 117 16.88 11.61 -19.40
C VAL A 117 17.02 12.23 -20.80
N ALA A 118 16.11 11.93 -21.72
CA ALA A 118 16.12 12.52 -23.06
C ALA A 118 15.93 14.05 -23.05
N ARG A 119 15.19 14.59 -22.08
CA ARG A 119 14.87 16.02 -21.99
C ARG A 119 15.82 16.84 -21.11
N ALA A 120 16.27 16.26 -20.00
CA ALA A 120 16.99 16.96 -18.93
C ALA A 120 18.34 16.30 -18.58
N GLY A 121 18.72 15.24 -19.29
CA GLY A 121 19.95 14.49 -19.02
C GLY A 121 19.88 13.69 -17.71
N ILE A 122 21.01 13.06 -17.37
CA ILE A 122 21.14 12.28 -16.13
C ILE A 122 21.12 13.20 -14.90
N ASP A 123 21.72 14.39 -14.98
CA ASP A 123 21.72 15.36 -13.88
C ASP A 123 20.30 15.82 -13.53
N GLY A 124 19.47 16.07 -14.56
CA GLY A 124 18.06 16.40 -14.38
C GLY A 124 17.24 15.26 -13.80
N LEU A 125 17.54 14.01 -14.16
CA LEU A 125 16.94 12.83 -13.54
C LEU A 125 17.28 12.76 -12.05
N LEU A 126 18.56 12.89 -11.69
CA LEU A 126 19.01 12.86 -10.30
C LEU A 126 18.35 13.95 -9.47
N LEU A 127 18.29 15.18 -9.99
CA LEU A 127 17.63 16.30 -9.32
C LEU A 127 16.12 16.03 -9.15
N ALA A 128 15.46 15.50 -10.18
CA ALA A 128 14.04 15.15 -10.13
C ALA A 128 13.75 14.05 -9.10
N THR A 129 14.60 13.03 -9.02
CA THR A 129 14.48 11.97 -8.01
C THR A 129 14.66 12.54 -6.60
N LEU A 130 15.65 13.40 -6.38
CA LEU A 130 15.86 14.06 -5.08
C LEU A 130 14.69 14.96 -4.68
N MET A 131 14.07 15.67 -5.64
CA MET A 131 12.88 16.48 -5.37
C MET A 131 11.62 15.64 -5.11
N ALA A 132 11.54 14.44 -5.69
CA ALA A 132 10.39 13.55 -5.53
C ALA A 132 10.35 12.87 -4.15
N GLY A 133 11.50 12.71 -3.49
CA GLY A 133 11.65 12.08 -2.18
C GLY A 133 12.20 10.66 -2.25
#